data_AF-A0A534XGQ4-F1
#
_entry.id   AF-A0A534XGQ4-F1
#
_cell.length_a   1.000
_cell.length_b   1.000
_cell.length_c   1.000
_cell.angle_alpha   90.00
_cell.angle_beta   90.00
_cell.angle_gamma   90.00
#
_symmetry.space_group_name_H-M   'P 1'
#
loop_
_entity.id
_entity.type
_entity.pdbx_description
1 polymer ?
#
loop_
_entity_poly.entity_id
_entity_poly.type
_entity_poly.pdbx_seq_one_letter_code
_entity_poly.pdbx_strand_id
1 'polypeptide(L)'
;MLREIPVRRDCPQCGHVDFSAAVSVIVVWAHGLTTAIPMIPEDELRICASGRCRAAYRLVSRAFDVHPETQATVGPWTRAVIVLEDGNGVEIHNSSGQVLACA
;
A
#
# COMPACT_ATOMS: atom_id res chain seq x y z
N MET A 1 28.32 17.81 21.38
CA MET A 1 28.52 17.04 20.13
C MET A 1 27.20 16.38 19.78
N LEU A 2 26.53 16.83 18.71
CA LEU A 2 25.34 16.16 18.19
C LEU A 2 25.82 14.93 17.41
N ARG A 3 25.39 13.73 17.82
CA ARG A 3 25.59 12.52 17.03
C ARG A 3 24.64 12.59 15.84
N GLU A 4 25.17 12.70 14.64
CA GLU A 4 24.40 12.44 13.43
C GLU A 4 23.97 10.98 13.45
N ILE A 5 22.68 10.75 13.68
CA ILE A 5 22.09 9.42 13.49
C ILE A 5 21.97 9.26 11.97
N PRO A 6 22.67 8.31 11.34
CA PRO A 6 22.52 8.10 9.92
C PRO A 6 21.06 7.73 9.65
N VAL A 7 20.32 8.65 9.02
CA VAL A 7 18.98 8.39 8.54
C VAL A 7 19.12 7.30 7.49
N ARG A 8 18.68 6.09 7.81
CA ARG A 8 18.64 4.98 6.86
C ARG A 8 17.78 5.39 5.67
N ARG A 9 18.43 5.67 4.54
CA ARG A 9 17.79 5.98 3.26
C ARG A 9 17.49 4.72 2.46
N ASP A 10 17.85 3.54 2.97
CA ASP A 10 17.57 2.26 2.37
C ASP A 10 16.17 1.76 2.75
N CYS A 11 15.51 1.11 1.80
CA CYS A 11 14.27 0.40 2.05
C CYS A 11 14.54 -0.67 3.13
N PRO A 12 13.87 -0.63 4.29
CA PRO A 12 14.17 -1.51 5.41
C PRO A 12 13.87 -2.99 5.12
N GLN A 13 13.18 -3.26 4.01
CA GLN A 13 12.77 -4.60 3.58
C GLN A 13 13.73 -5.25 2.59
N CYS A 14 14.54 -4.47 1.85
CA CYS A 14 15.40 -5.03 0.79
C CYS A 14 16.69 -4.27 0.52
N GLY A 15 17.00 -3.23 1.31
CA GLY A 15 18.23 -2.45 1.19
C GLY A 15 18.33 -1.56 -0.05
N HIS A 16 17.29 -1.50 -0.90
CA HIS A 16 17.29 -0.66 -2.11
C HIS A 16 17.04 0.81 -1.76
N VAL A 17 17.67 1.72 -2.49
CA VAL A 17 17.68 3.15 -2.14
C VAL A 17 16.70 4.00 -2.95
N ASP A 18 16.14 3.46 -4.04
CA ASP A 18 15.20 4.22 -4.87
C ASP A 18 13.75 3.99 -4.44
N PHE A 19 13.00 5.09 -4.44
CA PHE A 19 11.59 5.15 -4.05
C PHE A 19 10.79 5.93 -5.10
N SER A 20 9.49 5.65 -5.16
CA SER A 20 8.53 6.43 -5.94
C SER A 20 8.42 7.87 -5.43
N ALA A 21 7.70 8.72 -6.19
CA ALA A 21 7.08 9.91 -5.63
C ALA A 21 6.18 9.55 -4.42
N ALA A 22 5.80 10.55 -3.62
CA ALA A 22 4.93 10.34 -2.48
C ALA A 22 3.56 9.81 -2.92
N VAL A 23 2.96 8.98 -2.07
CA VAL A 23 1.63 8.43 -2.26
C VAL A 23 0.60 9.51 -1.92
N SER A 24 -0.23 9.87 -2.90
CA SER A 24 -1.31 10.83 -2.73
C SER A 24 -2.59 10.16 -2.20
N VAL A 25 -3.00 9.06 -2.81
CA VAL A 25 -4.19 8.31 -2.38
C VAL A 25 -4.05 6.83 -2.74
N ILE A 26 -4.62 5.97 -1.90
CA ILE A 26 -4.78 4.54 -2.16
C ILE A 26 -6.27 4.27 -2.31
N VAL A 27 -6.71 3.80 -3.47
CA VAL A 27 -8.10 3.40 -3.70
C VAL A 27 -8.18 1.88 -3.61
N VAL A 28 -8.99 1.35 -2.70
CA VAL A 28 -9.05 -0.08 -2.40
C VAL A 28 -10.45 -0.67 -2.64
N TRP A 29 -10.48 -1.86 -3.22
CA TRP A 29 -11.66 -2.72 -3.35
C TRP A 29 -11.50 -3.94 -2.45
N ALA A 30 -12.59 -4.37 -1.80
CA ALA A 30 -12.59 -5.53 -0.93
C ALA A 30 -13.92 -6.28 -0.96
N HIS A 31 -13.90 -7.52 -0.46
CA HIS A 31 -15.10 -8.33 -0.33
C HIS A 31 -16.08 -7.70 0.67
N GLY A 32 -17.34 -7.56 0.27
CA GLY A 32 -18.37 -6.93 1.10
C GLY A 32 -18.43 -5.41 0.98
N LEU A 33 -17.52 -4.77 0.25
CA LEU A 33 -17.64 -3.37 -0.12
C LEU A 33 -18.47 -3.22 -1.40
N THR A 34 -19.44 -2.31 -1.39
CA THR A 34 -20.22 -1.94 -2.57
C THR A 34 -19.54 -0.85 -3.41
N THR A 35 -18.60 -0.10 -2.80
CA THR A 35 -17.85 0.97 -3.43
C THR A 35 -16.38 0.90 -3.04
N ALA A 36 -15.50 1.43 -3.88
CA ALA A 36 -14.07 1.52 -3.55
C ALA A 36 -13.86 2.58 -2.47
N ILE A 37 -12.96 2.30 -1.54
CA ILE A 37 -12.64 3.21 -0.43
C ILE A 37 -11.35 3.96 -0.76
N PRO A 38 -11.36 5.30 -0.80
CA PRO A 38 -10.15 6.11 -0.86
C PRO A 38 -9.52 6.22 0.53
N MET A 39 -8.24 5.90 0.63
CA MET A 39 -7.43 6.00 1.84
C MET A 39 -6.33 7.02 1.61
N ILE A 40 -6.34 8.10 2.40
CA ILE A 40 -5.36 9.18 2.33
C ILE A 40 -4.34 8.97 3.46
N PRO A 41 -3.05 8.79 3.15
CA PRO A 41 -2.02 8.65 4.18
C PRO A 41 -1.92 9.88 5.09
N GLU A 42 -1.76 9.67 6.40
CA GLU A 42 -1.49 10.76 7.35
C GLU A 42 -0.04 11.25 7.28
N ASP A 43 0.88 10.35 6.97
CA ASP A 43 2.32 10.62 6.82
C ASP A 43 2.74 10.52 5.34
N GLU A 44 3.86 11.16 4.97
CA GLU A 44 4.47 10.99 3.64
C GLU A 44 4.92 9.53 3.45
N LEU A 45 4.19 8.77 2.64
CA LEU A 45 4.54 7.39 2.28
C LEU A 45 5.12 7.33 0.87
N ARG A 46 6.14 6.47 0.69
CA ARG A 46 6.72 6.17 -0.63
C ARG A 46 6.86 4.67 -0.83
N ILE A 47 6.79 4.22 -2.09
CA ILE A 47 6.93 2.82 -2.47
C ILE A 47 8.38 2.57 -2.86
N CYS A 48 9.00 1.53 -2.29
CA CYS A 48 10.31 1.08 -2.76
C CYS A 48 10.23 0.62 -4.23
N ALA A 49 11.05 1.21 -5.09
CA ALA A 49 11.04 0.97 -6.54
C ALA A 49 11.68 -0.35 -6.96
N SER A 50 12.28 -1.10 -6.03
CA SER A 50 13.03 -2.33 -6.36
C SER A 50 12.17 -3.45 -6.98
N GLY A 51 10.86 -3.44 -6.76
CA GLY A 51 9.94 -4.54 -7.09
C GLY A 51 10.13 -5.83 -6.27
N ARG A 52 11.33 -6.08 -5.74
CA ARG A 52 11.72 -7.33 -5.05
C ARG A 52 11.02 -7.54 -3.72
N CYS A 53 10.67 -6.46 -3.03
CA CYS A 53 10.12 -6.55 -1.69
C CYS A 53 8.60 -6.50 -1.66
N ARG A 54 7.85 -6.41 -2.77
CA ARG A 54 6.37 -6.24 -2.73
C ARG A 54 5.94 -5.04 -1.86
N ALA A 55 6.65 -3.91 -1.94
CA ALA A 55 6.37 -2.73 -1.11
C ALA A 55 4.94 -2.20 -1.28
N ALA A 56 4.45 -2.10 -2.51
CA ALA A 56 3.08 -1.65 -2.80
C ALA A 56 2.03 -2.54 -2.10
N TYR A 57 2.18 -3.87 -2.17
CA TYR A 57 1.29 -4.82 -1.50
C TYR A 57 1.23 -4.58 0.02
N ARG A 58 2.40 -4.50 0.67
CA ARG A 58 2.46 -4.29 2.13
C ARG A 58 1.87 -2.95 2.54
N LEU A 59 2.10 -1.92 1.74
CA LEU A 59 1.55 -0.58 1.98
C LEU A 59 0.02 -0.62 1.92
N VAL A 60 -0.55 -1.22 0.86
CA VAL A 60 -2.00 -1.38 0.71
C VAL A 60 -2.59 -2.21 1.84
N SER A 61 -2.01 -3.38 2.16
CA SER A 61 -2.53 -4.21 3.25
C SER A 61 -2.52 -3.47 4.58
N ARG A 62 -1.43 -2.78 4.92
CA ARG A 62 -1.35 -2.02 6.17
C ARG A 62 -2.38 -0.89 6.21
N ALA A 63 -2.53 -0.13 5.12
CA ALA A 63 -3.52 0.93 5.03
C ALA A 63 -4.94 0.37 5.19
N PHE A 64 -5.23 -0.75 4.52
CA PHE A 64 -6.52 -1.44 4.59
C PHE A 64 -6.83 -1.96 5.99
N ASP A 65 -5.86 -2.56 6.70
CA ASP A 65 -6.09 -3.16 8.02
C ASP A 65 -6.38 -2.11 9.12
N VAL A 66 -5.93 -0.87 8.93
CA VAL A 66 -6.09 0.22 9.92
C VAL A 66 -7.14 1.25 9.52
N HIS A 67 -7.72 1.16 8.32
CA HIS A 67 -8.72 2.12 7.86
C HIS A 67 -10.04 1.94 8.62
N PRO A 68 -10.68 3.01 9.14
CA PRO A 68 -11.87 2.88 9.98
C PRO A 68 -13.02 2.12 9.31
N GLU A 69 -13.26 2.36 8.02
CA GLU A 69 -14.37 1.75 7.27
C GLU A 69 -14.21 0.24 7.03
N THR A 70 -12.98 -0.27 7.06
CA THR A 70 -12.66 -1.69 6.80
C THR A 70 -12.42 -2.47 8.10
N GLN A 71 -12.31 -1.78 9.23
CA GLN A 71 -12.38 -2.39 10.56
C GLN A 71 -13.80 -2.87 10.88
N ALA A 72 -14.83 -2.29 10.26
CA ALA A 72 -16.15 -2.88 10.19
C ALA A 72 -16.08 -4.13 9.29
N THR A 73 -16.71 -5.24 9.71
CA THR A 73 -16.50 -6.62 9.22
C THR A 73 -16.60 -6.81 7.69
N VAL A 74 -15.57 -6.42 6.94
CA VAL A 74 -15.41 -6.67 5.50
C VAL A 74 -14.36 -7.76 5.27
N GLY A 75 -14.45 -8.46 4.14
CA GLY A 75 -13.45 -9.46 3.77
C GLY A 75 -12.16 -8.82 3.25
N PRO A 76 -11.15 -9.63 2.84
CA PRO A 76 -9.86 -9.10 2.42
C PRO A 76 -9.99 -8.20 1.19
N TRP A 77 -9.10 -7.20 1.08
CA TRP A 77 -8.98 -6.41 -0.15
C TRP A 77 -8.60 -7.30 -1.33
N THR A 78 -9.07 -6.96 -2.52
CA THR A 78 -8.90 -7.76 -3.75
C THR A 78 -8.11 -7.02 -4.82
N ARG A 79 -8.26 -5.70 -4.87
CA ARG A 79 -7.59 -4.81 -5.83
C ARG A 79 -7.32 -3.48 -5.15
N ALA A 80 -6.21 -2.85 -5.52
CA ALA A 80 -5.94 -1.48 -5.14
C ALA A 80 -5.23 -0.72 -6.26
N VAL A 81 -5.46 0.59 -6.30
CA VAL A 81 -4.74 1.54 -7.15
C VAL A 81 -4.11 2.58 -6.24
N ILE A 82 -2.79 2.75 -6.34
CA ILE A 82 -2.04 3.77 -5.62
C ILE A 82 -1.73 4.90 -6.58
N VAL A 83 -2.20 6.10 -6.29
CA VAL A 83 -1.91 7.31 -7.08
C VAL A 83 -0.78 8.07 -6.39
N LEU A 84 0.21 8.48 -7.19
CA LEU A 84 1.40 9.19 -6.73
C LEU A 84 1.27 10.69 -7.05
N GLU A 85 1.96 11.54 -6.29
CA GLU A 85 1.93 13.00 -6.47
C GLU A 85 2.44 13.48 -7.84
N ASP A 86 3.25 12.67 -8.53
CA ASP A 86 3.75 12.96 -9.87
C ASP A 86 2.74 12.60 -10.99
N GLY A 87 1.54 12.14 -10.63
CA GLY A 87 0.48 11.75 -11.54
C GLY A 87 0.58 10.30 -12.05
N ASN A 88 1.61 9.54 -11.66
CA ASN A 88 1.71 8.13 -11.97
C ASN A 88 0.86 7.27 -11.03
N GLY A 89 0.64 6.01 -11.41
CA GLY A 89 -0.14 5.07 -10.60
C GLY A 89 0.42 3.65 -10.60
N VAL A 90 0.16 2.93 -9.51
CA VAL A 90 0.46 1.51 -9.36
C VAL A 90 -0.82 0.75 -9.09
N GLU A 91 -1.19 -0.14 -10.00
CA GLU A 91 -2.28 -1.09 -9.78
C GLU A 91 -1.74 -2.41 -9.22
N ILE A 92 -2.43 -2.95 -8.21
CA ILE A 92 -2.07 -4.21 -7.59
C ILE A 92 -3.30 -5.04 -7.26
N HIS A 93 -3.18 -6.34 -7.46
CA HIS A 93 -4.20 -7.32 -7.08
C HIS A 93 -3.73 -8.13 -5.87
N ASN A 94 -4.65 -8.40 -4.95
CA ASN A 94 -4.39 -9.31 -3.85
C ASN A 94 -4.60 -10.75 -4.31
N SER A 95 -3.50 -11.48 -4.54
CA SER A 95 -3.55 -12.91 -4.85
C SER A 95 -4.06 -13.77 -3.68
N SER A 96 -4.08 -13.26 -2.43
CA SER A 96 -4.66 -13.95 -1.28
C SER A 96 -6.19 -13.78 -1.17
N GLY A 97 -6.78 -12.88 -1.96
CA GLY A 97 -8.23 -12.73 -2.08
C GLY A 97 -8.91 -13.78 -2.96
N GLN A 98 -8.14 -14.69 -3.58
CA GLN A 98 -8.67 -15.89 -4.23
C GLN A 98 -9.01 -16.95 -3.17
N VAL A 99 -10.24 -16.92 -2.65
CA VAL A 99 -10.89 -18.21 -2.40
C VAL A 99 -11.25 -18.73 -3.79
N LEU A 100 -10.44 -19.66 -4.31
CA LEU A 100 -10.82 -20.52 -5.42
C LEU A 100 -12.00 -21.37 -4.95
N ALA A 101 -13.20 -20.84 -5.12
CA ALA A 101 -14.43 -21.62 -5.08
C ALA A 101 -15.26 -21.21 -6.29
N CYS A 102 -15.09 -21.97 -7.37
CA CYS A 102 -16.13 -22.14 -8.37
C CYS A 102 -16.33 -23.65 -8.51
N ALA A 103 -17.60 -24.05 -8.40
CA ALA A 103 -18.07 -25.39 -8.72
C ALA A 103 -17.81 -25.73 -10.20
#